data_AF-A0A2M8N5D5-F1
#
_entry.id   AF-A0A2M8N5D5-F1
#
_cell.length_a   1.000
_cell.length_b   1.000
_cell.length_c   1.000
_cell.angle_alpha   90.00
_cell.angle_beta   90.00
_cell.angle_gamma   90.00
#
_symmetry.space_group_name_H-M   'P 1'
#
loop_
_entity.id
_entity.type
_entity.pdbx_description
1 polymer ?
#
loop_
_entity_poly.entity_id
_entity_poly.type
_entity_poly.pdbx_seq_one_letter_code
_entity_poly.pdbx_strand_id
1 'polypeptide(L)'
;MKRAKSQSVIQRNQSLLKRIKDIKAEHPLWGIRRVWSYLKFREGVTVNKKRIYRLMKENNLLVTKNFRLKAKRTKTRPKPRASRPNQFWGTDMTKIKLATWG
;
A
#
# COMPACT_ATOMS: atom_id res chain seq x y z
N MET A 1 12.66 -27.80 3.19
CA MET A 1 13.87 -27.26 3.83
C MET A 1 14.36 -26.05 3.03
N LYS A 2 14.50 -24.85 3.62
CA LYS A 2 15.04 -23.68 2.88
C LYS A 2 16.56 -23.82 2.76
N ARG A 3 17.09 -23.76 1.55
CA ARG A 3 18.54 -23.80 1.31
C ARG A 3 19.19 -22.54 1.94
N ALA A 4 20.28 -22.74 2.69
CA ALA A 4 21.05 -21.64 3.23
C ALA A 4 21.61 -20.77 2.08
N LYS A 5 21.67 -19.45 2.29
CA LYS A 5 22.27 -18.52 1.32
C LYS A 5 23.79 -18.57 1.45
N SER A 6 24.50 -18.36 0.35
CA SER A 6 25.95 -18.21 0.41
C SER A 6 26.35 -16.95 1.19
N GLN A 7 27.50 -17.00 1.86
CA GLN A 7 28.05 -15.88 2.63
C GLN A 7 28.23 -14.62 1.77
N SER A 8 28.72 -14.79 0.54
CA SER A 8 28.90 -13.68 -0.42
C SER A 8 27.60 -12.93 -0.74
N VAL A 9 26.49 -13.66 -0.87
CA VAL A 9 25.18 -13.07 -1.15
C VAL A 9 24.66 -12.31 0.08
N ILE A 10 24.92 -12.81 1.28
CA ILE A 10 24.53 -12.13 2.53
C ILE A 10 25.28 -10.80 2.63
N GLN A 11 26.61 -10.81 2.46
CA GLN A 11 27.45 -9.61 2.51
C GLN A 11 26.97 -8.53 1.51
N ARG A 12 26.74 -8.91 0.25
CA ARG A 12 26.27 -7.99 -0.80
C ARG A 12 24.86 -7.43 -0.52
N ASN A 13 24.04 -8.16 0.24
CA ASN A 13 22.71 -7.70 0.61
C ASN A 13 22.71 -6.80 1.84
N GLN A 14 23.71 -6.88 2.72
CA GLN A 14 23.76 -6.06 3.94
C GLN A 14 23.78 -4.56 3.63
N SER A 15 24.61 -4.11 2.70
CA SER A 15 24.71 -2.69 2.33
C SER A 15 23.38 -2.16 1.78
N LEU A 16 22.75 -2.91 0.86
CA LEU A 16 21.45 -2.57 0.29
C LEU A 16 20.34 -2.60 1.36
N LEU A 17 20.38 -3.56 2.28
CA LEU A 17 19.40 -3.68 3.35
C LEU A 17 19.48 -2.48 4.31
N LYS A 18 20.69 -2.04 4.66
CA LYS A 18 20.90 -0.84 5.48
C LYS A 18 20.23 0.37 4.82
N ARG A 19 20.51 0.59 3.52
CA ARG A 19 19.91 1.71 2.79
C ARG A 19 18.39 1.64 2.71
N ILE A 20 17.82 0.45 2.51
CA ILE A 20 16.36 0.26 2.52
C ILE A 20 15.77 0.61 3.90
N LYS A 21 16.46 0.29 5.00
CA LYS A 21 16.02 0.65 6.35
C LYS A 21 16.05 2.16 6.57
N ASP A 22 17.08 2.86 6.08
CA ASP A 22 17.18 4.32 6.16
C ASP A 22 16.01 5.00 5.43
N ILE A 23 15.75 4.61 4.17
CA ILE A 23 14.61 5.10 3.38
C ILE A 23 13.28 4.81 4.10
N LYS A 24 13.19 3.67 4.79
CA LYS A 24 11.99 3.28 5.53
C LYS A 24 11.80 4.08 6.82
N ALA A 25 12.88 4.52 7.47
CA ALA A 25 12.82 5.40 8.62
C ALA A 25 12.28 6.78 8.20
N GLU A 26 12.76 7.32 7.09
CA GLU A 26 12.27 8.59 6.51
C GLU A 26 10.84 8.47 5.96
N HIS A 27 10.51 7.33 5.35
CA HIS A 27 9.22 7.10 4.69
C HIS A 27 8.56 5.77 5.08
N PRO A 28 7.96 5.67 6.29
CA PRO A 28 7.39 4.42 6.82
C PRO A 28 6.35 3.78 5.90
N LEU A 29 5.51 4.60 5.25
CA LEU A 29 4.38 4.17 4.42
C LEU A 29 4.77 3.73 3.00
N TRP A 30 6.05 3.78 2.62
CA TRP A 30 6.45 3.44 1.26
C TRP A 30 6.45 1.94 0.99
N GLY A 31 5.68 1.50 0.00
CA GLY A 31 5.74 0.13 -0.49
C GLY A 31 6.98 -0.14 -1.36
N ILE A 32 7.16 -1.40 -1.74
CA ILE A 32 8.28 -1.87 -2.58
C ILE A 32 8.46 -1.02 -3.85
N ARG A 33 7.35 -0.61 -4.49
CA ARG A 33 7.40 0.18 -5.73
C ARG A 33 8.05 1.54 -5.52
N ARG A 34 7.73 2.23 -4.42
CA ARG A 34 8.31 3.55 -4.11
C ARG A 34 9.78 3.42 -3.70
N VAL A 35 10.10 2.46 -2.82
CA VAL A 35 11.49 2.21 -2.42
C VAL A 35 12.37 1.86 -3.62
N TRP A 36 11.92 0.99 -4.52
CA TRP A 36 12.64 0.68 -5.76
C TRP A 36 12.81 1.91 -6.66
N SER A 37 11.75 2.69 -6.84
CA SER A 37 11.81 3.88 -7.70
C SER A 37 12.78 4.92 -7.15
N TYR A 38 12.80 5.10 -5.82
CA TYR A 38 13.73 5.99 -5.15
C TYR A 38 15.18 5.55 -5.35
N LEU A 39 15.47 4.29 -5.04
CA LEU A 39 16.81 3.70 -5.25
C LEU A 39 17.26 3.84 -6.71
N LYS A 40 16.36 3.58 -7.68
CA LYS A 40 16.71 3.62 -9.11
C LYS A 40 16.91 5.03 -9.63
N PHE A 41 15.97 5.95 -9.36
CA PHE A 41 15.90 7.25 -10.03
C PHE A 41 16.53 8.39 -9.21
N ARG A 42 16.59 8.28 -7.87
CA ARG A 42 17.24 9.28 -7.03
C ARG A 42 18.68 8.92 -6.70
N GLU A 43 18.95 7.64 -6.44
CA GLU A 43 20.30 7.19 -6.03
C GLU A 43 21.09 6.50 -7.16
N GLY A 44 20.47 6.27 -8.32
CA GLY A 44 21.13 5.59 -9.45
C GLY A 44 21.43 4.11 -9.21
N VAL A 45 20.91 3.52 -8.13
CA VAL A 45 21.18 2.13 -7.73
C VAL A 45 20.30 1.17 -8.55
N THR A 46 20.91 0.51 -9.54
CA THR A 46 20.22 -0.42 -10.46
C THR A 46 20.01 -1.79 -9.82
N VAL A 47 18.96 -1.90 -9.01
CA VAL A 47 18.58 -3.18 -8.37
C VAL A 47 17.23 -3.68 -8.91
N ASN A 48 17.16 -4.99 -9.15
CA ASN A 48 15.92 -5.65 -9.55
C ASN A 48 14.85 -5.57 -8.45
N LYS A 49 13.61 -5.21 -8.82
CA LYS A 49 12.43 -5.20 -7.95
C LYS A 49 12.26 -6.49 -7.13
N LYS A 50 12.54 -7.65 -7.74
CA LYS A 50 12.43 -8.97 -7.06
C LYS A 50 13.40 -9.09 -5.87
N ARG A 51 14.62 -8.55 -6.01
CA ARG A 51 15.63 -8.57 -4.94
C ARG A 51 15.21 -7.70 -3.76
N ILE A 52 14.72 -6.49 -4.04
CA ILE A 52 14.19 -5.58 -3.02
C ILE A 52 12.99 -6.19 -2.31
N TYR A 53 12.04 -6.76 -3.07
CA TYR A 53 10.89 -7.46 -2.51
C TYR A 53 11.30 -8.54 -1.51
N ARG A 54 12.26 -9.41 -1.90
CA ARG A 54 12.76 -10.48 -1.03
C ARG A 54 13.38 -9.92 0.25
N LEU A 55 14.25 -8.92 0.14
CA LEU A 55 14.90 -8.30 1.31
C LEU A 55 13.89 -7.64 2.24
N MET A 56 12.94 -6.88 1.70
CA MET A 56 11.90 -6.24 2.51
C MET A 56 10.98 -7.28 3.17
N LYS A 57 10.64 -8.37 2.48
CA LYS A 57 9.80 -9.45 3.01
C LYS A 57 10.48 -10.20 4.14
N GLU A 58 11.76 -10.53 3.97
CA GLU A 58 12.55 -11.28 4.97
C GLU A 58 12.84 -10.45 6.24
N ASN A 59 12.78 -9.12 6.14
CA ASN A 59 13.03 -8.21 7.26
C ASN A 59 11.75 -7.53 7.77
N ASN A 60 10.57 -8.03 7.39
CA ASN A 60 9.26 -7.51 7.80
C ASN A 60 9.06 -6.00 7.51
N LEU A 61 9.69 -5.47 6.45
CA LEU A 61 9.62 -4.05 6.05
C LEU A 61 8.47 -3.76 5.07
N LEU A 62 7.62 -4.75 4.80
CA LEU A 62 6.47 -4.59 3.91
C LEU A 62 5.39 -3.75 4.57
N VAL A 63 4.75 -2.89 3.78
CA VAL A 63 3.61 -2.10 4.27
C VAL A 63 2.41 -3.03 4.42
N THR A 64 1.94 -3.19 5.64
CA THR A 64 0.73 -3.95 5.95
C THR A 64 -0.50 -3.15 5.50
N LYS A 65 -1.48 -3.84 4.90
CA LYS A 65 -2.74 -3.21 4.53
C LYS A 65 -3.46 -2.75 5.80
N ASN A 66 -3.83 -1.47 5.87
CA ASN A 66 -4.67 -0.98 6.95
C ASN A 66 -6.12 -1.36 6.69
N PHE A 67 -6.53 -2.53 7.20
CA PHE A 67 -7.92 -3.00 7.06
C PHE A 67 -8.90 -2.29 8.00
N ARG A 68 -8.42 -1.57 9.01
CA ARG A 68 -9.30 -0.85 9.97
C ARG A 68 -10.07 0.29 9.30
N LEU A 69 -9.44 0.97 8.35
CA LEU A 69 -10.04 2.11 7.64
C LEU A 69 -10.82 1.69 6.38
N LYS A 70 -11.07 0.39 6.18
CA LYS A 70 -11.83 -0.06 5.02
C LYS A 70 -13.31 0.29 5.22
N ALA A 71 -13.86 1.12 4.33
CA ALA A 71 -15.27 1.45 4.32
C ALA A 71 -16.13 0.17 4.29
N LYS A 72 -16.98 -0.01 5.31
CA LYS A 72 -17.94 -1.10 5.37
C LYS A 72 -19.09 -0.76 4.40
N ARG A 73 -19.20 -1.52 3.32
CA ARG A 73 -20.28 -1.35 2.32
C ARG A 73 -21.52 -2.19 2.63
N THR A 74 -21.43 -3.07 3.63
CA THR A 74 -22.57 -3.84 4.11
C THR A 74 -23.42 -2.97 5.03
N LYS A 75 -24.73 -2.99 4.82
CA LYS A 75 -25.70 -2.31 5.70
C LYS A 75 -25.58 -2.92 7.10
N THR A 76 -25.21 -2.09 8.09
CA THR A 76 -25.12 -2.52 9.49
C THR A 76 -26.48 -2.53 10.18
N ARG A 77 -27.48 -1.82 9.64
CA ARG A 77 -28.84 -1.74 10.15
C ARG A 77 -29.85 -1.83 9.00
N PRO A 78 -31.05 -2.39 9.23
CA PRO A 78 -32.12 -2.35 8.25
C PRO A 78 -32.53 -0.90 7.95
N LYS A 79 -33.01 -0.66 6.73
CA LYS A 79 -33.60 0.65 6.38
C LYS A 79 -34.85 0.89 7.24
N PRO A 80 -35.10 2.14 7.69
CA PRO A 80 -36.33 2.46 8.40
C PRO A 80 -37.54 2.19 7.51
N ARG A 81 -38.64 1.71 8.10
CA ARG A 81 -39.93 1.52 7.42
C ARG A 81 -40.90 2.60 7.90
N ALA A 82 -41.53 3.30 6.97
CA ALA A 82 -42.57 4.27 7.27
C ALA A 82 -43.88 3.55 7.63
N SER A 83 -44.55 4.03 8.67
CA SER A 83 -45.90 3.63 9.10
C SER A 83 -46.99 4.57 8.57
N ARG A 84 -46.62 5.80 8.18
CA ARG A 84 -47.51 6.84 7.64
C ARG A 84 -46.78 7.68 6.57
N PRO A 85 -47.51 8.38 5.68
CA PRO A 85 -46.90 9.32 4.73
C PRO A 85 -46.05 10.39 5.43
N ASN A 86 -45.02 10.90 4.75
CA ASN A 86 -44.11 11.97 5.22
C ASN A 86 -43.33 11.68 6.51
N GLN A 87 -43.25 10.42 6.96
CA GLN A 87 -42.53 10.04 8.19
C GLN A 87 -41.01 9.97 8.01
N PHE A 88 -40.53 9.63 6.81
CA PHE A 88 -39.11 9.58 6.50
C PHE A 88 -38.86 10.23 5.13
N TRP A 89 -37.87 11.11 5.07
CA TRP A 89 -37.44 11.79 3.86
C TRP A 89 -36.00 11.36 3.56
N GLY A 90 -35.77 10.89 2.33
CA GLY A 90 -34.44 10.50 1.86
C GLY A 90 -34.07 11.34 0.66
N THR A 91 -32.94 12.04 0.76
CA THR A 91 -32.36 12.79 -0.36
C THR A 91 -31.04 12.16 -0.74
N ASP A 92 -30.81 11.95 -2.04
CA ASP A 92 -29.52 11.49 -2.57
C ASP A 92 -29.01 12.48 -3.62
N MET A 93 -27.69 12.58 -3.76
CA MET A 93 -27.07 13.46 -4.73
C MET A 93 -26.57 12.67 -5.93
N THR A 94 -27.14 12.96 -7.10
CA THR A 94 -26.68 12.41 -8.37
C THR A 94 -25.67 13.36 -9.01
N LYS A 95 -24.46 12.86 -9.28
CA LYS A 95 -23.49 13.58 -10.11
C LYS A 95 -23.71 13.23 -11.58
N ILE A 96 -24.04 14.23 -12.38
CA ILE A 96 -24.11 14.10 -13.84
C ILE A 96 -22.73 14.44 -14.39
N LYS A 97 -22.11 13.50 -15.12
CA LYS A 97 -20.86 13.77 -15.83
C LYS A 97 -21.19 14.43 -17.16
N LEU A 98 -20.73 15.65 -17.35
CA LEU A 98 -20.76 16.31 -18.64
C LEU A 98 -19.54 15.91 -19.46
N ALA A 99 -19.65 15.94 -20.79
CA ALA A 99 -18.49 15.83 -21.67
C ALA A 99 -17.50 16.97 -21.34
N THR A 100 -16.22 16.75 -21.63
CA THR A 100 -15.20 17.79 -21.51
C THR A 100 -15.67 19.04 -22.26
N TRP A 101 -15.67 20.17 -21.56
CA TRP A 101 -15.89 21.45 -22.17
C TRP A 101 -14.52 21.96 -22.64
N GLY A 102 -14.32 22.05 -23.96
CA GLY A 102 -13.05 22.41 -24.60
C GLY A 102 -12.48 21.28 -25.43
#